data_AF-A0A7Y8LWL0-F1
#
_entry.id   AF-A0A7Y8LWL0-F1
#
_cell.length_a   1.000
_cell.length_b   1.000
_cell.length_c   1.000
_cell.angle_alpha   90.00
_cell.angle_beta   90.00
_cell.angle_gamma   90.00
#
_symmetry.space_group_name_H-M   'P 1'
#
loop_
_entity.id
_entity.type
_entity.pdbx_description
1 polymer ?
#
loop_
_entity_poly.entity_id
_entity_poly.type
_entity_poly.pdbx_seq_one_letter_code
_entity_poly.pdbx_strand_id
1 'polypeptide(L)' 'LMGACLAFLIYNFHPAKIFLGDSGAIFLGFMLASMGLRVANHEFLPLLTR' A
#
# COMPACT_ATOMS: atom_id res chain seq x y z
N LEU A 1 -1.76 5.64 3.51
CA LEU A 1 -0.84 4.47 3.51
C LEU A 1 0.58 4.89 3.92
N MET A 2 1.22 5.82 3.19
CA MET A 2 2.59 6.28 3.50
C MET A 2 2.82 6.66 4.97
N GLY A 3 1.98 7.52 5.56
CA GLY A 3 2.14 7.91 6.97
C GLY A 3 2.08 6.73 7.95
N ALA A 4 1.20 5.76 7.69
CA ALA A 4 1.12 4.54 8.50
C ALA A 4 2.34 3.64 8.32
N CYS A 5 2.87 3.51 7.10
CA CYS A 5 4.11 2.77 6.84
C CYS A 5 5.32 3.44 7.52
N LEU A 6 5.40 4.77 7.48
CA LEU A 6 6.46 5.53 8.15
C LEU A 6 6.38 5.38 9.66
N ALA A 7 5.20 5.49 10.26
CA ALA A 7 4.99 5.25 11.68
C ALA A 7 5.35 3.81 12.06
N PHE A 8 4.88 2.81 11.29
CA PHE A 8 5.24 1.41 11.50
C PHE A 8 6.76 1.20 11.50
N LEU A 9 7.47 1.76 10.52
CA LEU A 9 8.93 1.69 10.43
C LEU A 9 9.63 2.24 11.67
N ILE A 10 9.19 3.41 12.18
CA ILE A 10 9.74 4.01 13.42
C ILE A 10 9.65 3.03 14.61
N TYR A 11 8.55 2.28 14.72
CA TYR A 11 8.36 1.29 15.80
C TYR A 11 8.92 -0.11 15.48
N ASN A 12 9.25 -0.38 14.22
CA ASN A 12 9.80 -1.65 13.76
C ASN A 12 11.34 -1.66 13.75
N PHE A 13 12.01 -0.50 13.78
CA PHE A 13 13.47 -0.42 13.94
C PHE A 13 13.95 -1.10 15.23
N HIS A 14 15.17 -1.65 15.18
CA HIS A 14 15.71 -2.47 16.26
C HIS A 14 15.90 -1.66 17.56
N PRO A 15 15.45 -2.19 18.72
CA PRO A 15 14.68 -3.41 18.91
C PRO A 15 13.20 -3.23 18.53
N ALA A 16 12.68 -4.13 17.69
CA ALA A 16 11.33 -4.03 17.14
C ALA A 16 10.27 -4.09 18.26
N LYS A 17 9.37 -3.10 18.29
CA LYS A 17 8.28 -3.01 19.27
C LYS A 17 6.95 -3.49 18.70
N ILE A 18 6.79 -3.38 17.40
CA ILE A 18 5.58 -3.76 16.66
C ILE A 18 6.01 -4.56 15.44
N PHE A 19 5.39 -5.72 15.23
CA PHE A 19 5.59 -6.55 14.05
C PHE A 19 4.39 -6.42 13.12
N LEU A 20 4.64 -6.44 11.81
CA LEU A 20 3.60 -6.24 10.80
C LEU A 20 2.61 -7.43 10.75
N GLY A 21 3.14 -8.65 10.87
CA GLY A 21 2.39 -9.90 10.73
C GLY A 21 1.79 -10.10 9.33
N ASP A 22 1.13 -11.25 9.14
CA ASP A 22 0.49 -11.59 7.86
C ASP A 22 -0.66 -10.65 7.52
N SER A 23 -1.48 -10.29 8.52
CA SER A 23 -2.61 -9.38 8.33
C SER A 23 -2.17 -8.00 7.84
N GLY A 24 -1.09 -7.45 8.39
CA GLY A 24 -0.56 -6.16 7.96
C GLY A 24 0.04 -6.20 6.56
N ALA A 25 0.77 -7.27 6.23
CA ALA A 25 1.36 -7.46 4.91
C ALA A 25 0.30 -7.64 3.81
N ILE A 26 -0.71 -8.49 4.04
CA ILE A 26 -1.82 -8.72 3.11
C ILE A 26 -2.64 -7.44 2.91
N PHE A 27 -2.96 -6.73 4.00
CA PHE A 27 -3.69 -5.46 3.91
C PHE A 27 -2.94 -4.40 3.08
N LEU A 28 -1.62 -4.25 3.32
CA LEU A 28 -0.79 -3.34 2.54
C LEU A 28 -0.75 -3.72 1.05
N GLY A 29 -0.58 -5.01 0.75
CA GLY A 29 -0.58 -5.52 -0.62
C GLY A 29 -1.91 -5.27 -1.33
N PHE A 30 -3.03 -5.57 -0.68
CA PHE A 30 -4.37 -5.31 -1.20
C PHE A 30 -4.61 -3.82 -1.48
N MET A 31 -4.24 -2.95 -0.54
CA MET A 31 -4.40 -1.50 -0.70
C MET A 31 -3.55 -0.96 -1.86
N LEU A 32 -2.28 -1.37 -1.96
CA LEU A 32 -1.41 -0.96 -3.06
C LEU A 32 -1.92 -1.46 -4.42
N ALA A 33 -2.36 -2.72 -4.52
CA ALA A 33 -2.90 -3.28 -5.76
C ALA A 33 -4.19 -2.57 -6.20
N SER A 34 -5.11 -2.30 -5.26
CA SER A 34 -6.35 -1.56 -5.56
C SER A 34 -6.09 -0.13 -6.02
N MET A 35 -5.13 0.57 -5.41
CA MET A 35 -4.71 1.91 -5.83
C MET A 35 -4.06 1.87 -7.22
N GLY A 36 -3.17 0.92 -7.47
CA GLY A 36 -2.53 0.73 -8.77
C GLY A 36 -3.53 0.46 -9.88
N LEU A 37 -4.50 -0.42 -9.64
CA LEU A 37 -5.58 -0.70 -10.59
C LEU A 37 -6.44 0.54 -10.88
N ARG A 38 -6.75 1.35 -9.86
CA ARG A 38 -7.49 2.60 -10.05
C ARG A 38 -6.74 3.60 -10.93
N VAL A 39 -5.43 3.75 -10.71
CA VAL A 39 -4.58 4.62 -11.53
C VAL A 39 -4.49 4.09 -12.96
N ALA A 40 -4.24 2.78 -13.13
CA ALA A 40 -4.17 2.15 -14.44
C ALA A 40 -5.50 2.30 -15.21
N ASN A 41 -6.64 2.14 -14.55
CA ASN A 41 -7.95 2.38 -15.17
C ASN A 41 -8.14 3.86 -15.55
N HIS A 42 -7.68 4.79 -14.71
CA HIS A 42 -7.73 6.22 -15.03
C HIS A 42 -6.87 6.60 -16.25
N GLU A 43 -5.78 5.88 -16.51
CA GLU A 43 -4.92 6.05 -17.70
C GLU A 43 -5.48 5.29 -18.91
N PHE A 44 -6.11 4.14 -18.70
CA PHE A 44 -6.58 3.24 -19.75
C PHE A 44 -7.94 3.64 -20.34
N LEU A 45 -8.90 4.09 -19.52
CA LEU A 45 -10.23 4.52 -19.99
C LEU A 45 -10.20 5.71 -20.97
N PRO A 46 -9.35 6.74 -20.77
CA PRO A 46 -9.20 7.85 -21.70
C PRO A 46 -8.57 7.44 -23.04
N LEU A 47 -7.74 6.39 -23.06
CA LEU A 47 -7.10 5.87 -24.29
C LEU A 47 -8.08 5.07 -25.15
N LEU A 48 -9.07 4.41 -24.53
CA LEU A 48 -10.14 3.71 -25.25
C LEU A 48 -11.28 4.62 -25.70
N THR A 49 -11.40 5.80 -25.09
CA THR A 49 -12.45 6.79 -25.40
C THR A 49 -12.04 7.78 -26.51
N ARG A 50 -10.77 7.78 -26.94
CA ARG A 50 -10.26 8.61 -28.04
C ARG A 50 -10.16 7.85 -29.35
#